data_AF-A0A562WTH7-F1
#
_entry.id   AF-A0A562WTH7-F1
#
_cell.length_a   1.000
_cell.length_b   1.000
_cell.length_c   1.000
_cell.angle_alpha   90.00
_cell.angle_beta   90.00
_cell.angle_gamma   90.00
#
_symmetry.space_group_name_H-M   'P 1'
#
loop_
_entity.id
_entity.type
_entity.pdbx_description
1 polymer ?
#
loop_
_entity_poly.entity_id
_entity_poly.type
_entity_poly.pdbx_seq_one_letter_code
_entity_poly.pdbx_strand_id
1 'polypeptide(L)'
;MDEIREKSAPAPSPALAIDGTRIKGIRETKKLTQLYVASVVGVTTDTISRWENNRYPSIKRDNAEKLAVALEVDLEEILRQEEPEILPREAEPESEQPSLPPPARPRWGLIAGIALLLLLALILFFSRQFAAPPTAIRVLPPFAAPGTIIPVQVRILKGSPSGKGYILKEQLPAGWSLVNANPPVPPGRGPADEAKWLLPAAEGQQTVSYTVQVPPNLPLKGKASFAGSVVTHTGEETRTEAVGGSRTITVADRHWADQNGDARIDDNEIMPAYYLCEEMKGLGLDWKSIEAIWNGKGYRWDPTSRTFIVIR
;
A
#
# COMPACT_ATOMS: atom_id res chain seq x y z
N MET A 1 38.83 -46.62 10.96
CA MET A 1 37.83 -47.09 11.94
C MET A 1 36.71 -46.08 11.88
N ASP A 2 35.73 -46.37 11.04
CA ASP A 2 34.57 -45.52 10.77
C ASP A 2 33.59 -45.62 11.93
N GLU A 3 33.19 -44.48 12.50
CA GLU A 3 31.97 -44.36 13.30
C GLU A 3 31.04 -43.38 12.60
N ILE A 4 30.27 -43.93 11.65
CA ILE A 4 29.15 -43.22 11.05
C ILE A 4 28.01 -43.23 12.08
N ARG A 5 27.76 -42.05 12.68
CA ARG A 5 26.56 -41.78 13.46
C ARG A 5 25.33 -41.97 12.58
N GLU A 6 24.61 -43.05 12.82
CA GLU A 6 23.32 -43.35 12.19
C GLU A 6 22.29 -42.31 12.65
N LYS A 7 21.91 -41.41 11.73
CA LYS A 7 20.86 -40.41 11.94
C LYS A 7 19.51 -41.11 11.77
N SER A 8 18.89 -41.46 12.90
CA SER A 8 17.52 -41.99 12.95
C SER A 8 16.57 -41.07 12.17
N ALA A 9 15.91 -41.63 11.16
CA ALA A 9 14.88 -40.95 10.39
C ALA A 9 13.59 -40.87 11.23
N PRO A 10 12.90 -39.71 11.31
CA PRO A 10 11.66 -39.61 12.06
C PRO A 10 10.54 -40.35 11.32
N ALA A 11 9.79 -41.17 12.06
CA ALA A 11 8.62 -41.88 11.56
C ALA A 11 7.57 -40.89 11.00
N PRO A 12 6.77 -41.28 9.97
CA PRO A 12 5.73 -40.41 9.43
C PRO A 12 4.60 -40.20 10.45
N SER A 13 4.54 -39.00 11.05
CA SER A 13 3.43 -38.60 11.92
C SER A 13 2.09 -38.64 11.17
N PRO A 14 0.99 -39.13 11.79
CA PRO A 14 -0.32 -39.20 11.16
C PRO A 14 -0.85 -37.80 10.80
N ALA A 15 -1.58 -37.71 9.68
CA ALA A 15 -2.28 -36.50 9.29
C ALA A 15 -3.62 -36.39 10.02
N LEU A 16 -3.92 -35.21 10.57
CA LEU A 16 -5.17 -34.91 11.29
C LEU A 16 -6.05 -33.98 10.44
N ALA A 17 -7.36 -34.23 10.45
CA ALA A 17 -8.34 -33.39 9.79
C ALA A 17 -8.70 -32.19 10.67
N ILE A 18 -8.46 -30.98 10.17
CA ILE A 18 -8.70 -29.73 10.90
C ILE A 18 -9.96 -29.01 10.40
N ASP A 19 -10.55 -28.22 11.28
CA ASP A 19 -11.61 -27.27 10.92
C ASP A 19 -11.02 -25.86 10.77
N GLY A 20 -10.75 -25.48 9.52
CA GLY A 20 -10.20 -24.15 9.19
C GLY A 20 -11.09 -23.00 9.63
N THR A 21 -12.41 -23.18 9.55
CA THR A 21 -13.35 -22.12 9.94
C THR A 21 -13.36 -21.89 11.45
N ARG A 22 -13.27 -22.96 12.23
CA ARG A 22 -13.15 -22.90 13.69
C ARG A 22 -11.82 -22.29 14.13
N ILE A 23 -10.72 -22.70 13.49
CA ILE A 23 -9.38 -22.12 13.70
C ILE A 23 -9.41 -20.60 13.49
N LYS A 24 -10.00 -20.14 12.37
CA LYS A 24 -10.14 -18.72 12.07
C LYS A 24 -10.98 -17.98 13.12
N GLY A 25 -12.10 -18.56 13.53
CA GLY A 25 -12.97 -18.00 14.56
C GLY A 25 -12.24 -17.80 15.89
N ILE A 26 -11.55 -18.83 16.39
CA ILE A 26 -10.76 -18.76 17.63
C ILE A 26 -9.71 -17.65 17.54
N ARG A 27 -8.96 -17.60 16.42
CA ARG A 27 -7.94 -16.57 16.19
C ARG A 27 -8.52 -15.16 16.27
N GLU A 28 -9.63 -14.91 15.59
CA GLU A 28 -10.26 -13.58 15.51
C GLU A 28 -10.88 -13.16 16.84
N THR A 29 -11.52 -14.08 17.57
CA THR A 29 -12.02 -13.83 18.93
C THR A 29 -10.90 -13.44 19.89
N LYS A 30 -9.73 -14.09 19.79
CA LYS A 30 -8.54 -13.77 20.58
C LYS A 30 -7.73 -12.56 20.04
N LYS A 31 -8.21 -11.90 18.98
CA LYS A 31 -7.54 -10.75 18.32
C LYS A 31 -6.11 -11.04 17.87
N LEU A 32 -5.81 -12.30 17.54
CA LEU A 32 -4.49 -12.72 17.07
C LEU A 32 -4.36 -12.47 15.56
N THR A 33 -3.19 -11.99 15.13
CA THR A 33 -2.89 -11.83 13.70
C THR A 33 -2.44 -13.16 13.10
N GLN A 34 -2.68 -13.38 11.80
CA GLN A 34 -2.13 -14.55 11.10
C GLN A 34 -0.59 -14.56 11.15
N LEU A 35 0.05 -13.38 11.17
CA LEU A 35 1.50 -13.24 11.32
C LEU A 35 2.00 -13.79 12.65
N TYR A 36 1.31 -13.49 13.74
CA TYR A 36 1.63 -14.02 15.06
C TYR A 36 1.47 -15.55 15.12
N VAL A 37 0.35 -16.09 14.64
CA VAL A 37 0.12 -17.55 14.66
C VAL A 37 1.16 -18.28 13.81
N ALA A 38 1.49 -17.72 12.63
CA ALA A 38 2.50 -18.29 11.74
C ALA A 38 3.89 -18.36 12.39
N SER A 39 4.31 -17.31 13.11
CA SER A 39 5.62 -17.28 13.77
C SER A 39 5.71 -18.29 14.91
N VAL A 40 4.65 -18.45 15.73
CA VAL A 40 4.62 -19.42 16.84
C VAL A 40 4.61 -20.85 16.32
N VAL A 41 3.84 -21.14 15.27
CA VAL A 41 3.76 -22.48 14.68
C VAL A 41 5.03 -22.84 13.87
N GLY A 42 5.78 -21.83 13.40
CA GLY A 42 6.97 -22.02 12.58
C GLY A 42 6.66 -22.28 11.10
N VAL A 43 5.59 -21.65 10.59
CA VAL A 43 5.15 -21.73 9.19
C VAL A 43 4.96 -20.34 8.60
N THR A 44 4.66 -20.24 7.31
CA THR A 44 4.37 -18.94 6.68
C THR A 44 2.93 -18.49 6.93
N THR A 45 2.67 -17.19 6.85
CA THR A 45 1.30 -16.64 6.93
C THR A 45 0.37 -17.19 5.86
N ASP A 46 0.89 -17.46 4.66
CA ASP A 46 0.15 -18.14 3.58
C ASP A 46 -0.25 -19.57 3.97
N THR A 47 0.59 -20.29 4.72
CA THR A 47 0.24 -21.63 5.23
C THR A 47 -0.93 -21.57 6.20
N ILE A 48 -0.90 -20.63 7.16
CA ILE A 48 -2.02 -20.40 8.11
C ILE A 48 -3.30 -20.01 7.35
N SER A 49 -3.19 -19.11 6.36
CA SER A 49 -4.32 -18.71 5.53
C SER A 49 -4.94 -19.91 4.78
N ARG A 50 -4.13 -20.84 4.26
CA ARG A 50 -4.64 -22.04 3.60
C ARG A 50 -5.36 -22.99 4.56
N TRP A 51 -4.88 -23.13 5.79
CA TRP A 51 -5.55 -23.91 6.83
C TRP A 51 -6.89 -23.29 7.23
N GLU A 52 -6.90 -21.99 7.53
CA GLU A 52 -8.11 -21.23 7.91
C GLU A 52 -9.20 -21.24 6.82
N ASN A 53 -8.79 -21.27 5.56
CA ASN A 53 -9.72 -21.32 4.42
C ASN A 53 -10.05 -22.76 3.98
N ASN A 54 -9.73 -23.79 4.77
CA ASN A 54 -9.94 -25.21 4.45
C ASN A 54 -9.35 -25.66 3.10
N ARG A 55 -8.33 -24.94 2.58
CA ARG A 55 -7.63 -25.32 1.34
C ARG A 55 -6.72 -26.52 1.55
N TYR A 56 -6.23 -26.71 2.78
CA TYR A 56 -5.60 -27.94 3.24
C TYR A 56 -6.33 -28.45 4.48
N PRO A 57 -7.34 -29.32 4.31
CA PRO A 57 -8.17 -29.80 5.40
C PRO A 57 -7.47 -30.85 6.27
N SER A 58 -6.31 -31.36 5.86
CA SER A 58 -5.47 -32.22 6.69
C SER A 58 -4.06 -31.65 6.84
N ILE A 59 -3.52 -31.76 8.06
CA ILE A 59 -2.16 -31.31 8.41
C ILE A 59 -1.46 -32.36 9.26
N LYS A 60 -0.12 -32.35 9.30
CA LYS A 60 0.65 -33.23 10.17
C LYS A 60 0.29 -32.98 11.63
N ARG A 61 0.19 -34.04 12.45
CA ARG A 61 -0.08 -33.95 13.88
C ARG A 61 0.78 -32.91 14.60
N ASP A 62 2.09 -32.92 14.38
CA ASP A 62 3.03 -31.97 14.99
C ASP A 62 2.66 -30.50 14.72
N ASN A 63 2.12 -30.21 13.52
CA ASN A 63 1.68 -28.87 13.16
C ASN A 63 0.33 -28.53 13.80
N ALA A 64 -0.56 -29.52 13.94
CA ALA A 64 -1.84 -29.34 14.62
C ALA A 64 -1.63 -29.05 16.11
N GLU A 65 -0.73 -29.77 16.77
CA GLU A 65 -0.37 -29.53 18.18
C GLU A 65 0.22 -28.13 18.39
N LYS A 66 1.16 -27.71 17.52
CA LYS A 66 1.69 -26.33 17.56
C LYS A 66 0.62 -25.27 17.31
N LEU A 67 -0.33 -25.56 16.42
CA LEU A 67 -1.44 -24.65 16.13
C LEU A 67 -2.39 -24.52 17.32
N ALA A 68 -2.71 -25.63 18.00
CA ALA A 68 -3.51 -25.63 19.21
C ALA A 68 -2.83 -24.83 20.34
N VAL A 69 -1.51 -25.02 20.53
CA VAL A 69 -0.69 -24.24 21.47
C VAL A 69 -0.70 -22.74 21.12
N ALA A 70 -0.49 -22.38 19.85
CA ALA A 70 -0.49 -20.99 19.40
C ALA A 70 -1.85 -20.29 19.57
N LEU A 71 -2.94 -21.06 19.52
CA LEU A 71 -4.30 -20.60 19.72
C LEU A 71 -4.76 -20.74 21.17
N GLU A 72 -3.94 -21.29 22.07
CA GLU A 72 -4.24 -21.57 23.47
C GLU A 72 -5.59 -22.31 23.64
N VAL A 73 -5.76 -23.40 22.89
CA VAL A 73 -6.93 -24.30 22.95
C VAL A 73 -6.46 -25.75 22.93
N ASP A 74 -7.34 -26.66 23.35
CA ASP A 74 -7.07 -28.09 23.22
C ASP A 74 -7.09 -28.54 21.75
N LEU A 75 -6.33 -29.59 21.44
CA LEU A 75 -6.18 -30.10 20.07
C LEU A 75 -7.54 -30.49 19.48
N GLU A 76 -8.40 -31.10 20.29
CA GLU A 76 -9.73 -31.57 19.95
C GLU A 76 -10.65 -30.44 19.48
N GLU A 77 -10.40 -29.20 19.93
CA GLU A 77 -11.18 -28.04 19.52
C GLU A 77 -10.89 -27.59 18.09
N ILE A 78 -9.71 -27.89 17.54
CA ILE A 78 -9.35 -27.50 16.17
C ILE A 78 -9.58 -28.62 15.15
N LEU A 79 -9.93 -29.83 15.63
CA LEU A 79 -10.22 -30.97 14.77
C LEU A 79 -11.65 -30.91 14.22
N ARG A 80 -11.80 -31.43 12.99
CA ARG A 80 -13.11 -31.63 12.40
C ARG A 80 -13.82 -32.76 13.12
N GLN A 81 -14.97 -32.48 13.71
CA GLN A 81 -15.84 -33.51 14.28
C GLN A 81 -16.55 -34.22 13.13
N GLU A 82 -16.45 -35.54 13.06
CA GLU A 82 -17.28 -36.35 12.17
C GLU A 82 -18.72 -36.22 12.68
N GLU A 83 -19.54 -35.48 11.93
CA GLU A 83 -20.98 -35.50 12.10
C GLU A 83 -21.44 -36.95 11.82
N PRO A 84 -22.17 -37.60 12.74
CA PRO A 84 -22.49 -39.02 12.57
C PRO A 84 -23.27 -39.23 11.28
N GLU A 85 -22.70 -40.03 10.39
CA GLU A 85 -23.41 -40.64 9.26
C GLU A 85 -24.72 -41.23 9.80
N ILE A 86 -25.84 -40.66 9.36
CA ILE A 86 -27.16 -41.25 9.55
C ILE A 86 -27.11 -42.60 8.83
N LEU A 87 -27.00 -43.67 9.61
CA LEU A 87 -26.95 -45.04 9.12
C LEU A 87 -28.18 -45.38 8.24
N PRO A 88 -28.04 -46.28 7.25
CA PRO A 88 -29.11 -46.62 6.32
C PRO A 88 -30.25 -47.35 7.04
N ARG A 89 -31.49 -46.88 6.84
CA ARG A 89 -32.69 -47.54 7.34
C ARG A 89 -32.97 -48.79 6.49
N GLU A 90 -33.15 -49.91 7.18
CA GLU A 90 -33.44 -51.25 6.65
C GLU A 90 -34.58 -51.28 5.61
N ALA A 91 -34.43 -52.23 4.67
CA ALA A 91 -35.36 -52.53 3.59
C ALA A 91 -36.60 -53.31 4.06
N GLU A 92 -37.77 -52.98 3.48
CA GLU A 92 -38.79 -53.87 2.87
C GLU A 92 -40.14 -53.13 2.67
N PRO A 93 -41.03 -53.52 1.73
CA PRO A 93 -40.82 -54.21 0.47
C PRO A 93 -41.38 -53.43 -0.76
N GLU A 94 -40.93 -53.92 -1.90
CA GLU A 94 -41.36 -53.77 -3.29
C GLU A 94 -42.82 -53.31 -3.53
N SER A 95 -42.97 -52.17 -4.22
CA SER A 95 -44.16 -51.84 -5.00
C SER A 95 -43.73 -51.36 -6.39
N GLU A 96 -44.18 -52.08 -7.41
CA GLU A 96 -43.91 -51.82 -8.82
C GLU A 96 -44.32 -50.41 -9.30
N GLN A 97 -43.62 -49.99 -10.37
CA GLN A 97 -43.91 -48.94 -11.39
C GLN A 97 -43.12 -47.62 -11.28
N PRO A 98 -42.85 -46.93 -12.41
CA PRO A 98 -42.44 -47.40 -13.74
C PRO A 98 -41.09 -46.79 -14.17
N SER A 99 -40.39 -47.42 -15.12
CA SER A 99 -39.09 -46.97 -15.64
C SER A 99 -39.16 -45.59 -16.30
N LEU A 100 -38.42 -44.62 -15.75
CA LEU A 100 -38.19 -43.31 -16.37
C LEU A 100 -37.21 -43.41 -17.57
N PRO A 101 -37.36 -42.57 -18.61
CA PRO A 101 -36.41 -42.51 -19.72
C PRO A 101 -35.07 -41.92 -19.26
N PRO A 102 -33.95 -42.21 -19.96
CA PRO A 102 -32.63 -41.71 -19.54
C PRO A 102 -32.59 -40.17 -19.57
N PRO A 103 -31.94 -39.52 -18.59
CA PRO A 103 -31.83 -38.07 -18.58
C PRO A 103 -31.00 -37.61 -19.77
N ALA A 104 -31.58 -36.74 -20.60
CA ALA A 104 -30.84 -36.02 -21.62
C ALA A 104 -29.74 -35.21 -20.94
N ARG A 105 -28.48 -35.51 -21.28
CA ARG A 105 -27.31 -34.78 -20.76
C ARG A 105 -27.47 -33.30 -21.11
N PRO A 106 -27.65 -32.40 -20.12
CA PRO A 106 -27.83 -31.00 -20.43
C PRO A 106 -26.50 -30.44 -20.94
N ARG A 107 -26.56 -29.50 -21.89
CA ARG A 107 -25.41 -28.88 -22.59
C ARG A 107 -24.57 -27.96 -21.67
N TRP A 108 -24.19 -28.42 -20.48
CA TRP A 108 -23.43 -27.64 -19.49
C TRP A 108 -22.01 -27.32 -19.98
N GLY A 109 -21.48 -28.07 -20.94
CA GLY A 109 -20.19 -27.76 -21.58
C GLY A 109 -20.17 -26.39 -22.27
N LEU A 110 -21.29 -25.94 -22.82
CA LEU A 110 -21.41 -24.62 -23.45
C LEU A 110 -21.46 -23.50 -22.42
N ILE A 111 -22.18 -23.70 -21.31
CA ILE A 111 -22.26 -22.75 -20.19
C ILE A 111 -20.91 -22.65 -19.48
N ALA A 112 -20.24 -23.77 -19.24
CA ALA A 112 -18.90 -23.81 -18.65
C ALA A 112 -17.85 -23.13 -19.55
N GLY A 113 -17.94 -23.33 -20.87
CA GLY A 113 -17.07 -22.64 -21.84
C GLY A 113 -17.26 -21.13 -21.86
N ILE A 114 -18.51 -20.66 -21.81
CA ILE A 114 -18.82 -19.22 -21.74
C ILE A 114 -18.36 -18.63 -20.40
N ALA A 115 -18.58 -19.32 -19.28
CA ALA A 115 -18.13 -18.89 -17.96
C ALA A 115 -16.60 -18.79 -17.90
N LEU A 116 -15.87 -19.73 -18.50
CA LEU A 116 -14.42 -19.71 -18.57
C LEU A 116 -13.90 -18.55 -19.44
N LEU A 117 -14.56 -18.28 -20.57
CA LEU A 117 -14.23 -17.13 -21.43
C LEU A 117 -14.51 -15.80 -20.72
N LEU A 118 -15.61 -15.69 -19.98
CA LEU A 118 -15.92 -14.51 -19.17
C LEU A 118 -14.91 -14.33 -18.04
N LEU A 119 -14.52 -15.42 -17.36
CA LEU A 119 -13.48 -15.39 -16.34
C LEU A 119 -12.13 -14.96 -16.92
N LEU A 120 -11.75 -15.49 -18.09
CA LEU A 120 -10.52 -15.10 -18.77
C LEU A 120 -10.56 -13.63 -19.22
N ALA A 121 -11.69 -13.18 -19.78
CA ALA A 121 -11.89 -11.78 -20.13
C ALA A 121 -11.83 -10.87 -18.90
N LEU A 122 -12.37 -11.31 -17.76
CA LEU A 122 -12.30 -10.61 -16.48
C LEU A 122 -10.85 -10.53 -15.98
N ILE A 123 -10.12 -11.64 -16.01
CA ILE A 123 -8.69 -11.69 -15.63
C ILE A 123 -7.87 -10.76 -16.52
N LEU A 124 -8.10 -10.77 -17.84
CA LEU A 124 -7.42 -9.89 -18.80
C LEU A 124 -7.81 -8.41 -18.63
N PHE A 125 -9.07 -8.15 -18.25
CA PHE A 125 -9.54 -6.80 -17.96
C PHE A 125 -8.90 -6.25 -16.68
N PHE A 126 -8.84 -7.04 -15.62
CA PHE A 126 -8.19 -6.66 -14.36
C PHE A 126 -6.66 -6.63 -14.46
N SER A 127 -6.03 -7.49 -15.26
CA SER A 127 -4.57 -7.44 -15.46
C SER A 127 -4.14 -6.18 -16.22
N ARG A 128 -4.97 -5.68 -17.14
CA ARG A 128 -4.77 -4.37 -17.80
C ARG A 128 -4.95 -3.16 -16.89
N GLN A 129 -5.67 -3.32 -15.77
CA GLN A 129 -5.90 -2.24 -14.80
C GLN A 129 -4.68 -2.00 -13.89
N PHE A 130 -3.74 -2.94 -13.80
CA PHE A 130 -2.45 -2.68 -13.18
C PHE A 130 -1.58 -1.84 -14.10
N ALA A 131 -1.83 -0.53 -14.11
CA ALA A 131 -0.94 0.44 -14.75
C ALA A 131 0.46 0.25 -14.17
N ALA A 132 1.47 0.21 -15.05
CA ALA A 132 2.86 0.13 -14.61
C ALA A 132 3.16 1.28 -13.62
N PRO A 133 3.96 1.05 -12.57
CA PRO A 133 4.27 2.09 -11.61
C PRO A 133 4.91 3.28 -12.33
N PRO A 134 4.53 4.52 -11.97
CA PRO A 134 4.99 5.71 -12.66
C PRO A 134 6.51 5.86 -12.52
N THR A 135 7.16 6.44 -13.53
CA THR A 135 8.61 6.70 -13.48
C THR A 135 8.99 7.68 -12.36
N ALA A 136 8.08 8.58 -11.98
CA ALA A 136 8.29 9.49 -10.84
C ALA A 136 7.06 9.61 -9.94
N ILE A 137 7.30 9.85 -8.65
CA ILE A 137 6.28 10.04 -7.62
C ILE A 137 6.51 11.38 -6.93
N ARG A 138 5.46 12.21 -6.89
CA ARG A 138 5.42 13.45 -6.11
C ARG A 138 4.91 13.18 -4.69
N VAL A 139 5.60 13.77 -3.72
CA VAL A 139 5.19 13.86 -2.33
C VAL A 139 4.83 15.32 -2.04
N LEU A 140 3.61 15.52 -1.55
CA LEU A 140 3.08 16.82 -1.13
C LEU A 140 2.67 16.74 0.34
N PRO A 141 2.83 17.82 1.12
CA PRO A 141 2.17 17.93 2.41
C PRO A 141 0.64 17.95 2.23
N PRO A 142 -0.12 17.56 3.27
CA PRO A 142 -1.58 17.53 3.19
C PRO A 142 -2.20 18.92 3.17
N PHE A 143 -1.55 19.90 3.81
CA PHE A 143 -2.06 21.25 3.99
C PHE A 143 -1.08 22.33 3.55
N ALA A 144 -1.64 23.44 3.09
CA ALA A 144 -0.92 24.67 2.78
C ALA A 144 -1.69 25.89 3.30
N ALA A 145 -1.08 26.64 4.22
CA ALA A 145 -1.66 27.89 4.69
C ALA A 145 -1.37 29.04 3.73
N PRO A 146 -2.35 29.95 3.48
CA PRO A 146 -2.14 31.10 2.63
C PRO A 146 -0.93 31.94 3.07
N GLY A 147 -0.08 32.33 2.11
CA GLY A 147 1.09 33.17 2.37
C GLY A 147 2.31 32.44 2.94
N THR A 148 2.24 31.12 3.15
CA THR A 148 3.37 30.32 3.65
C THR A 148 4.17 29.66 2.53
N ILE A 149 5.34 29.11 2.87
CA ILE A 149 6.15 28.28 1.98
C ILE A 149 5.92 26.82 2.33
N ILE A 150 5.73 25.98 1.31
CA ILE A 150 5.60 24.53 1.48
C ILE A 150 6.70 23.75 0.75
N PRO A 151 7.10 22.58 1.26
CA PRO A 151 8.00 21.67 0.57
C PRO A 151 7.28 20.80 -0.45
N VAL A 152 7.94 20.48 -1.55
CA VAL A 152 7.53 19.47 -2.53
C VAL A 152 8.74 18.63 -2.93
N GLN A 153 8.57 17.31 -3.00
CA GLN A 153 9.59 16.39 -3.50
C GLN A 153 9.04 15.57 -4.67
N VAL A 154 9.83 15.41 -5.72
CA VAL A 154 9.55 14.49 -6.82
C VAL A 154 10.67 13.46 -6.89
N ARG A 155 10.34 12.19 -6.62
CA ARG A 155 11.27 11.06 -6.60
C ARG A 155 11.17 10.30 -7.92
N ILE A 156 12.27 10.17 -8.64
CA ILE A 156 12.38 9.42 -9.89
C ILE A 156 12.81 8.01 -9.55
N LEU A 157 11.91 7.05 -9.76
CA LEU A 157 12.05 5.67 -9.29
C LEU A 157 12.82 4.77 -10.25
N LYS A 158 12.70 5.02 -11.55
CA LYS A 158 13.28 4.16 -12.59
C LYS A 158 14.42 4.88 -13.28
N GLY A 159 15.56 4.19 -13.35
CA GLY A 159 16.70 4.52 -14.23
C GLY A 159 16.28 4.63 -15.70
N SER A 160 17.01 5.41 -16.49
CA SER A 160 16.64 5.68 -17.87
C SER A 160 17.01 4.45 -18.70
N PRO A 161 16.05 3.81 -19.40
CA PRO A 161 16.31 2.55 -20.10
C PRO A 161 17.42 2.65 -21.16
N SER A 162 17.67 3.86 -21.67
CA SER A 162 18.63 4.14 -22.73
C SER A 162 19.96 4.72 -22.24
N GLY A 163 20.13 4.91 -20.93
CA GLY A 163 21.26 5.67 -20.38
C GLY A 163 21.23 7.18 -20.69
N LYS A 164 20.17 7.69 -21.34
CA LYS A 164 19.97 9.13 -21.60
C LYS A 164 19.24 9.80 -20.43
N GLY A 165 19.43 11.10 -20.22
CA GLY A 165 18.78 11.83 -19.13
C GLY A 165 17.23 11.91 -19.23
N TYR A 166 16.63 12.56 -18.23
CA TYR A 166 15.20 12.82 -18.13
C TYR A 166 14.91 14.31 -18.25
N ILE A 167 13.70 14.62 -18.69
CA ILE A 167 13.13 15.95 -18.53
C ILE A 167 11.96 15.85 -17.57
N LEU A 168 12.10 16.42 -16.37
CA LEU A 168 10.98 16.58 -15.45
C LEU A 168 10.33 17.93 -15.72
N LYS A 169 9.01 17.93 -15.90
CA LYS A 169 8.19 19.14 -15.98
C LYS A 169 7.17 19.12 -14.86
N GLU A 170 7.13 20.17 -14.05
CA GLU A 170 6.13 20.40 -13.02
C GLU A 170 5.32 21.63 -13.36
N GLN A 171 4.00 21.49 -13.22
CA GLN A 171 3.03 22.56 -13.34
C GLN A 171 2.55 22.89 -11.93
N LEU A 172 2.85 24.11 -11.49
CA LEU A 172 2.40 24.67 -10.23
C LEU A 172 0.93 25.10 -10.33
N PRO A 173 0.19 25.10 -9.20
CA PRO A 173 -1.16 25.63 -9.19
C PRO A 173 -1.17 27.14 -9.52
N ALA A 174 -2.27 27.63 -10.10
CA ALA A 174 -2.39 29.01 -10.54
C ALA A 174 -2.10 30.02 -9.41
N GLY A 175 -1.20 30.97 -9.68
CA GLY A 175 -0.78 32.02 -8.75
C GLY A 175 0.29 31.60 -7.74
N TRP A 176 0.64 30.32 -7.68
CA TRP A 176 1.73 29.84 -6.83
C TRP A 176 3.06 30.09 -7.53
N SER A 177 4.11 30.38 -6.76
CA SER A 177 5.43 30.69 -7.32
C SER A 177 6.51 29.82 -6.71
N LEU A 178 7.40 29.31 -7.56
CA LEU A 178 8.61 28.61 -7.13
C LEU A 178 9.50 29.56 -6.32
N VAL A 179 9.95 29.13 -5.14
CA VAL A 179 10.87 29.91 -4.30
C VAL A 179 12.30 29.45 -4.55
N ASN A 180 12.57 28.17 -4.33
CA ASN A 180 13.88 27.59 -4.55
C ASN A 180 13.77 26.11 -4.93
N ALA A 181 14.80 25.55 -5.55
CA ALA A 181 14.84 24.15 -5.96
C ALA A 181 16.25 23.57 -5.88
N ASN A 182 16.33 22.28 -5.58
CA ASN A 182 17.52 21.45 -5.66
C ASN A 182 17.20 20.15 -6.42
N PRO A 183 17.83 19.90 -7.58
CA PRO A 183 18.73 20.80 -8.30
C PRO A 183 18.03 22.12 -8.73
N PRO A 184 18.79 23.20 -8.93
CA PRO A 184 18.22 24.48 -9.35
C PRO A 184 17.55 24.35 -10.72
N VAL A 185 16.45 25.05 -10.93
CA VAL A 185 15.79 25.12 -12.23
C VAL A 185 16.73 25.85 -13.20
N PRO A 186 17.07 25.24 -14.36
CA PRO A 186 17.88 25.90 -15.38
C PRO A 186 17.27 27.25 -15.79
N PRO A 187 18.09 28.29 -16.00
CA PRO A 187 17.61 29.57 -16.46
C PRO A 187 16.98 29.43 -17.85
N GLY A 188 15.69 29.72 -17.97
CA GLY A 188 14.95 29.59 -19.22
C GLY A 188 13.58 30.25 -19.12
N ARG A 189 13.15 30.89 -20.20
CA ARG A 189 11.88 31.65 -20.28
C ARG A 189 10.71 30.68 -20.49
N GLY A 190 10.33 29.95 -19.44
CA GLY A 190 9.06 29.22 -19.38
C GLY A 190 7.93 30.08 -18.79
N PRO A 191 6.68 29.59 -18.82
CA PRO A 191 5.60 30.13 -18.01
C PRO A 191 6.00 30.21 -16.53
N ALA A 192 5.53 31.21 -15.79
CA ALA A 192 5.90 31.41 -14.38
C ALA A 192 5.44 30.28 -13.45
N ASP A 193 4.47 29.49 -13.91
CA ASP A 193 3.85 28.35 -13.23
C ASP A 193 4.39 26.99 -13.72
N GLU A 194 5.42 26.97 -14.58
CA GLU A 194 6.09 25.74 -15.03
C GLU A 194 7.54 25.71 -14.54
N ALA A 195 7.94 24.61 -13.92
CA ALA A 195 9.32 24.32 -13.58
C ALA A 195 9.81 23.10 -14.38
N LYS A 196 10.98 23.24 -15.02
CA LYS A 196 11.53 22.22 -15.92
C LYS A 196 12.96 21.89 -15.54
N TRP A 197 13.25 20.61 -15.28
CA TRP A 197 14.60 20.13 -14.98
C TRP A 197 15.10 19.20 -16.07
N LEU A 198 16.38 19.33 -16.39
CA LEU A 198 17.14 18.39 -17.19
C LEU A 198 18.01 17.57 -16.24
N LEU A 199 17.69 16.30 -16.08
CA LEU A 199 18.35 15.42 -15.11
C LEU A 199 19.21 14.41 -15.86
N PRO A 200 20.49 14.25 -15.52
CA PRO A 200 21.33 13.23 -16.14
C PRO A 200 20.81 11.84 -15.78
N ALA A 201 21.10 10.86 -16.63
CA ALA A 201 20.85 9.46 -16.26
C ALA A 201 21.72 9.14 -15.04
N ALA A 202 21.11 8.52 -14.03
CA ALA A 202 21.83 8.01 -12.88
C ALA A 202 21.41 6.58 -12.59
N GLU A 203 22.34 5.83 -12.04
CA GLU A 203 22.06 4.53 -11.45
C GLU A 203 21.43 4.76 -10.08
N GLY A 204 20.11 4.56 -9.99
CA GLY A 204 19.35 4.67 -8.75
C GLY A 204 18.32 5.80 -8.74
N GLN A 205 17.76 6.01 -7.54
CA GLN A 205 16.71 7.00 -7.33
C GLN A 205 17.29 8.42 -7.31
N GLN A 206 16.72 9.32 -8.10
CA GLN A 206 17.01 10.75 -8.02
C GLN A 206 15.82 11.49 -7.40
N THR A 207 16.10 12.55 -6.64
CA THR A 207 15.06 13.38 -6.03
C THR A 207 15.25 14.82 -6.48
N VAL A 208 14.17 15.44 -6.95
CA VAL A 208 14.07 16.88 -7.15
C VAL A 208 13.24 17.44 -5.99
N SER A 209 13.84 18.32 -5.21
CA SER A 209 13.20 18.96 -4.06
C SER A 209 13.02 20.44 -4.36
N TYR A 210 11.84 21.00 -4.12
CA TYR A 210 11.60 22.41 -4.33
C TYR A 210 10.56 22.95 -3.36
N THR A 211 10.60 24.26 -3.15
CA THR A 211 9.66 24.97 -2.29
C THR A 211 8.80 25.91 -3.10
N VAL A 212 7.55 26.03 -2.69
CA VAL A 212 6.55 26.85 -3.39
C VAL A 212 5.91 27.81 -2.40
N GLN A 213 5.80 29.07 -2.82
CA GLN A 213 5.09 30.11 -2.09
C GLN A 213 3.60 29.99 -2.39
N VAL A 214 2.82 29.82 -1.32
CA VAL A 214 1.36 29.79 -1.39
C VAL A 214 0.84 31.23 -1.54
N PRO A 215 -0.08 31.50 -2.48
CA PRO A 215 -0.64 32.82 -2.63
C PRO A 215 -1.36 33.26 -1.34
N PRO A 216 -1.18 34.52 -0.92
CA PRO A 216 -1.67 35.00 0.36
C PRO A 216 -3.19 35.12 0.48
N ASN A 217 -3.89 35.27 -0.65
CA ASN A 217 -5.31 35.59 -0.70
C ASN A 217 -6.17 34.38 -1.09
N LEU A 218 -5.65 33.16 -0.93
CA LEU A 218 -6.41 31.96 -1.23
C LEU A 218 -7.50 31.73 -0.17
N PRO A 219 -8.72 31.36 -0.58
CA PRO A 219 -9.76 30.97 0.35
C PRO A 219 -9.37 29.66 1.06
N LEU A 220 -9.61 29.63 2.37
CA LEU A 220 -9.51 28.40 3.16
C LEU A 220 -10.51 27.36 2.64
N LYS A 221 -10.19 26.07 2.86
CA LYS A 221 -10.90 24.89 2.34
C LYS A 221 -10.86 24.71 0.82
N GLY A 222 -10.07 25.53 0.12
CA GLY A 222 -9.76 25.33 -1.29
C GLY A 222 -8.90 24.09 -1.53
N LYS A 223 -8.85 23.64 -2.78
CA LYS A 223 -7.88 22.63 -3.24
C LYS A 223 -7.01 23.24 -4.31
N ALA A 224 -5.71 22.96 -4.25
CA ALA A 224 -4.77 23.31 -5.29
C ALA A 224 -4.21 22.03 -5.93
N SER A 225 -4.10 22.03 -7.25
CA SER A 225 -3.71 20.85 -8.03
C SER A 225 -2.34 21.03 -8.65
N PHE A 226 -1.48 20.05 -8.45
CA PHE A 226 -0.17 19.94 -9.09
C PHE A 226 -0.25 18.91 -10.22
N ALA A 227 0.31 19.25 -11.37
CA ALA A 227 0.46 18.33 -12.49
C ALA A 227 1.93 18.25 -12.88
N GLY A 228 2.33 17.13 -13.48
CA GLY A 228 3.72 16.96 -13.87
C GLY A 228 3.89 15.81 -14.84
N SER A 229 4.98 15.84 -15.58
CA SER A 229 5.35 14.81 -16.53
C SER A 229 6.84 14.57 -16.56
N VAL A 230 7.23 13.32 -16.80
CA VAL A 230 8.60 12.91 -17.06
C VAL A 230 8.71 12.50 -18.51
N VAL A 231 9.63 13.12 -19.23
CA VAL A 231 9.96 12.77 -20.60
C VAL A 231 11.26 11.97 -20.58
N THR A 232 11.21 10.75 -21.12
CA THR A 232 12.35 9.87 -21.31
C THR A 232 12.54 9.60 -22.79
N HIS A 233 13.79 9.48 -23.22
CA HIS A 233 14.10 9.13 -24.60
C HIS A 233 14.57 7.67 -24.67
N THR A 234 13.79 6.79 -25.28
CA THR A 234 14.07 5.36 -25.41
C THR A 234 14.49 5.05 -26.84
N GLY A 235 15.79 5.10 -27.12
CA GLY A 235 16.34 4.79 -28.45
C GLY A 235 15.90 5.79 -29.51
N GLU A 236 14.84 5.46 -30.26
CA GLU A 236 14.26 6.24 -31.36
C GLU A 236 12.98 7.00 -30.97
N GLU A 237 12.33 6.65 -29.86
CA GLU A 237 11.06 7.25 -29.43
C GLU A 237 11.19 8.06 -28.14
N THR A 238 10.35 9.09 -28.05
CA THR A 238 10.20 9.90 -26.83
C THR A 238 8.94 9.46 -26.10
N ARG A 239 9.10 8.97 -24.88
CA ARG A 239 8.01 8.55 -24.01
C ARG A 239 7.76 9.63 -22.95
N THR A 240 6.50 10.04 -22.80
CA THR A 240 6.06 10.97 -21.77
C THR A 240 5.14 10.25 -20.80
N GLU A 241 5.46 10.29 -19.51
CA GLU A 241 4.64 9.71 -18.44
C GLU A 241 4.22 10.79 -17.46
N ALA A 242 3.02 10.68 -16.90
CA ALA A 242 2.60 11.57 -15.82
C ALA A 242 3.34 11.26 -14.52
N VAL A 243 3.67 12.29 -13.75
CA VAL A 243 4.16 12.13 -12.38
C VAL A 243 3.02 11.60 -11.52
N GLY A 244 3.27 10.50 -10.81
CA GLY A 244 2.33 9.88 -9.88
C GLY A 244 2.40 10.48 -8.48
N GLY A 245 1.73 9.83 -7.52
CA GLY A 245 1.68 10.28 -6.13
C GLY A 245 0.64 11.38 -5.88
N SER A 246 0.91 12.24 -4.89
CA SER A 246 -0.03 13.28 -4.46
C SER A 246 -0.16 14.37 -5.53
N ARG A 247 -1.41 14.67 -5.90
CA ARG A 247 -1.75 15.66 -6.93
C ARG A 247 -2.48 16.88 -6.39
N THR A 248 -3.02 16.79 -5.17
CA THR A 248 -3.85 17.83 -4.60
C THR A 248 -3.39 18.14 -3.18
N ILE A 249 -3.40 19.42 -2.83
CA ILE A 249 -3.18 19.91 -1.48
C ILE A 249 -4.40 20.69 -1.01
N THR A 250 -4.70 20.60 0.28
CA THR A 250 -5.81 21.34 0.89
C THR A 250 -5.30 22.69 1.39
N VAL A 251 -5.92 23.77 0.96
CA VAL A 251 -5.63 25.11 1.48
C VAL A 251 -6.36 25.26 2.82
N ALA A 252 -5.62 25.32 3.91
CA ALA A 252 -6.17 25.32 5.27
C ALA A 252 -5.32 26.16 6.22
N ASP A 253 -5.85 26.48 7.39
CA ASP A 253 -5.16 27.17 8.49
C ASP A 253 -4.20 26.23 9.26
N ARG A 254 -3.55 25.31 8.53
CA ARG A 254 -2.70 24.25 9.06
C ARG A 254 -1.28 24.35 8.53
N HIS A 255 -0.32 24.07 9.41
CA HIS A 255 1.09 23.99 9.07
C HIS A 255 1.32 22.76 8.18
N TRP A 256 2.22 22.85 7.20
CA TRP A 256 2.46 21.73 6.26
C TRP A 256 2.99 20.46 6.94
N ALA A 257 3.64 20.65 8.09
CA ALA A 257 4.22 19.58 8.92
C ALA A 257 3.20 18.89 9.85
N ASP A 258 2.06 19.53 10.10
CA ASP A 258 0.92 18.93 10.81
C ASP A 258 0.20 18.02 9.81
N GLN A 259 0.48 16.72 9.87
CA GLN A 259 0.04 15.75 8.88
C GLN A 259 -1.42 15.34 9.10
N ASN A 260 -1.86 15.31 10.37
CA ASN A 260 -3.19 14.87 10.75
C ASN A 260 -4.22 16.02 10.80
N GLY A 261 -3.76 17.28 10.82
CA GLY A 261 -4.57 18.50 10.83
C GLY A 261 -5.16 18.86 12.19
N ASP A 262 -4.60 18.37 13.30
CA ASP A 262 -5.10 18.57 14.67
C ASP A 262 -4.62 19.88 15.32
N ALA A 263 -3.89 20.72 14.57
CA ALA A 263 -3.29 21.98 15.02
C ALA A 263 -2.17 21.80 16.06
N ARG A 264 -1.50 20.65 16.02
CA ARG A 264 -0.27 20.37 16.75
C ARG A 264 0.77 19.78 15.78
N ILE A 265 2.01 19.73 16.24
CA ILE A 265 3.06 18.95 15.61
C ILE A 265 3.57 18.06 16.73
N ASP A 266 3.33 16.76 16.66
CA ASP A 266 3.73 15.80 17.69
C ASP A 266 5.07 15.09 17.37
N ASP A 267 5.48 14.13 18.20
CA ASP A 267 6.74 13.38 18.03
C ASP A 267 6.76 12.53 16.75
N ASN A 268 5.60 12.11 16.23
CA ASN A 268 5.49 11.36 14.98
C ASN A 268 5.61 12.29 13.77
N GLU A 269 5.23 13.55 13.90
CA GLU A 269 5.22 14.55 12.84
C GLU A 269 6.52 15.37 12.77
N ILE A 270 7.15 15.63 13.91
CA ILE A 270 8.37 16.43 14.00
C ILE A 270 9.56 15.75 13.32
N MET A 271 9.67 14.43 13.42
CA MET A 271 10.81 13.69 12.88
C MET A 271 10.82 13.68 11.34
N PRO A 272 9.71 13.35 10.64
CA PRO A 272 9.63 13.54 9.19
C PRO A 272 9.86 15.00 8.76
N ALA A 273 9.34 15.97 9.51
CA ALA A 273 9.54 17.39 9.20
C ALA A 273 11.02 17.79 9.33
N TYR A 274 11.72 17.30 10.35
CA TYR A 274 13.16 17.51 10.54
C TYR A 274 13.97 16.96 9.38
N TYR A 275 13.76 15.70 9.01
CA TYR A 275 14.48 15.10 7.88
C TYR A 275 14.21 15.85 6.58
N LEU A 276 12.97 16.27 6.34
CA LEU A 276 12.63 17.03 5.16
C LEU A 276 13.32 18.41 5.16
N CYS A 277 13.38 19.10 6.30
CA CYS A 277 14.09 20.36 6.44
C CYS A 277 15.60 20.22 6.23
N GLU A 278 16.22 19.14 6.72
CA GLU A 278 17.64 18.86 6.49
C GLU A 278 17.94 18.50 5.02
N GLU A 279 17.12 17.65 4.39
CA GLU A 279 17.22 17.33 2.95
C GLU A 279 17.02 18.55 2.06
N MET A 280 16.19 19.50 2.50
CA MET A 280 15.82 20.72 1.78
C MET A 280 16.49 21.98 2.35
N LYS A 281 17.64 21.80 3.01
CA LYS A 281 18.38 22.90 3.63
C LYS A 281 18.72 23.99 2.61
N GLY A 282 18.43 25.22 2.97
CA GLY A 282 18.62 26.39 2.08
C GLY A 282 17.48 26.63 1.08
N LEU A 283 16.42 25.80 1.07
CA LEU A 283 15.25 26.02 0.20
C LEU A 283 14.16 26.90 0.85
N GLY A 284 14.42 27.51 2.00
CA GLY A 284 13.50 28.49 2.62
C GLY A 284 12.44 27.89 3.55
N LEU A 285 12.60 26.63 3.98
CA LEU A 285 11.76 26.05 5.03
C LEU A 285 12.17 26.60 6.41
N ASP A 286 11.19 27.00 7.20
CA ASP A 286 11.40 27.56 8.54
C ASP A 286 11.35 26.48 9.63
N TRP A 287 12.51 25.89 9.90
CA TRP A 287 12.67 24.92 10.99
C TRP A 287 12.34 25.51 12.37
N LYS A 288 12.66 26.79 12.62
CA LYS A 288 12.48 27.41 13.94
C LYS A 288 11.00 27.52 14.31
N SER A 289 10.14 27.85 13.33
CA SER A 289 8.69 27.87 13.53
C SER A 289 8.16 26.48 13.89
N ILE A 290 8.60 25.44 13.19
CA ILE A 290 8.19 24.04 13.44
C ILE A 290 8.59 23.60 14.84
N GLU A 291 9.85 23.83 15.22
CA GLU A 291 10.38 23.49 16.54
C GLU A 291 9.63 24.26 17.65
N ALA A 292 9.29 25.52 17.43
CA ALA A 292 8.52 26.31 18.39
C ALA A 292 7.09 25.77 18.58
N ILE A 293 6.44 25.31 17.50
CA ILE A 293 5.12 24.69 17.56
C ILE A 293 5.15 23.37 18.33
N TRP A 294 6.13 22.51 18.03
CA TRP A 294 6.30 21.21 18.71
C TRP A 294 6.56 21.35 20.21
N ASN A 295 7.34 22.35 20.62
CA ASN A 295 7.56 22.67 22.04
C ASN A 295 6.34 23.34 22.72
N GLY A 296 5.31 23.74 21.96
CA GLY A 296 4.08 24.35 22.47
C GLY A 296 2.95 23.35 22.72
N LYS A 297 1.77 23.87 23.08
CA LYS A 297 0.53 23.06 23.20
C LYS A 297 -0.25 22.94 21.89
N GLY A 298 0.31 23.45 20.79
CA GLY A 298 -0.33 23.61 19.49
C GLY A 298 -0.13 25.01 18.93
N TYR A 299 -0.86 25.32 17.86
CA TYR A 299 -0.72 26.58 17.15
C TYR A 299 -2.06 27.08 16.60
N ARG A 300 -2.09 28.35 16.21
CA ARG A 300 -3.15 28.93 15.39
C ARG A 300 -2.55 29.73 14.25
N TRP A 301 -3.17 29.67 13.07
CA TRP A 301 -2.80 30.56 11.97
C TRP A 301 -3.41 31.94 12.18
N ASP A 302 -2.62 32.99 12.01
CA ASP A 302 -3.09 34.36 12.04
C ASP A 302 -3.30 34.90 10.62
N PRO A 303 -4.55 35.20 10.20
CA PRO A 303 -4.84 35.67 8.85
C PRO A 303 -4.23 37.04 8.54
N THR A 304 -3.97 37.86 9.55
CA THR A 304 -3.44 39.22 9.35
C THR A 304 -1.94 39.18 9.08
N SER A 305 -1.16 38.52 9.95
CA SER A 305 0.28 38.39 9.76
C SER A 305 0.67 37.27 8.79
N ARG A 306 -0.25 36.34 8.48
CA ARG A 306 -0.02 35.12 7.69
C ARG A 306 1.06 34.22 8.29
N THR A 307 1.17 34.25 9.61
CA THR A 307 2.12 33.45 10.38
C THR A 307 1.39 32.53 11.35
N PHE A 308 2.11 31.52 11.85
CA PHE A 308 1.60 30.64 12.89
C PHE A 308 2.01 31.18 14.26
N ILE A 309 1.03 31.28 15.16
CA ILE A 309 1.22 31.72 16.53
C ILE A 309 1.14 30.50 17.44
N VAL A 310 2.22 30.22 18.15
CA VAL A 310 2.33 29.11 19.11
C VAL A 310 1.45 29.37 20.34
N ILE A 311 0.69 28.36 20.74
CA ILE A 311 -0.10 28.35 21.97
C ILE A 311 0.79 27.76 23.08
N ARG A 312 1.03 28.53 24.15
CA ARG A 312 1.89 28.13 25.27
C ARG A 312 1.13 27.42 26.38
#